data_AF-A0A7T8K1N9-F1
#
_entry.id   AF-A0A7T8K1N9-F1
#
_cell.length_a   1.000
_cell.length_b   1.000
_cell.length_c   1.000
_cell.angle_alpha   90.00
_cell.angle_beta   90.00
_cell.angle_gamma   90.00
#
_symmetry.space_group_name_H-M   'P 1'
#
loop_
_entity.id
_entity.type
_entity.pdbx_description
1 polymer ?
#
loop_
_entity_poly.entity_id
_entity_poly.type
_entity_poly.pdbx_seq_one_letter_code
_entity_poly.pdbx_strand_id
1 'polypeptide(L)'
;DMAEFFEMEDKMTFCRDINGLLKELGCDHDPADWRLFIDSGKNSLKVVLLHNGNEKPSVPLAHAFGMTETYETMQQLLDAIKYNDMNMMGDFCWFLHRETDTEQHKRQAKCLKRFLLHFNGIFLQSL
;
A
#
# COMPACT_ATOMS: atom_id res chain seq x y z
N ASP A 1 -4.79 -9.52 -15.43
CA ASP A 1 -4.25 -8.14 -15.35
C ASP A 1 -4.26 -7.75 -13.87
N MET A 2 -3.27 -7.02 -13.36
CA MET A 2 -3.25 -6.69 -11.93
C MET A 2 -4.38 -5.74 -11.52
N ALA A 3 -5.00 -5.04 -12.48
CA ALA A 3 -6.19 -4.23 -12.24
C ALA A 3 -7.40 -5.04 -11.70
N GLU A 4 -7.47 -6.35 -11.95
CA GLU A 4 -8.59 -7.20 -11.52
C GLU A 4 -8.65 -7.38 -9.99
N PHE A 5 -7.53 -7.15 -9.30
CA PHE A 5 -7.42 -7.23 -7.85
C PHE A 5 -7.82 -5.93 -7.14
N PHE A 6 -8.06 -4.83 -7.88
CA PHE A 6 -8.38 -3.54 -7.29
C PHE A 6 -9.80 -3.11 -7.62
N GLU A 7 -10.40 -2.41 -6.67
CA GLU A 7 -11.71 -1.80 -6.78
C GLU A 7 -11.61 -0.34 -6.36
N MET A 8 -12.43 0.52 -6.98
CA MET A 8 -12.52 1.93 -6.63
C MET A 8 -13.91 2.23 -6.10
N GLU A 9 -13.96 2.80 -4.90
CA GLU A 9 -15.18 3.26 -4.25
C GLU A 9 -14.95 4.70 -3.77
N ASP A 10 -15.80 5.61 -4.22
CA ASP A 10 -15.70 7.06 -3.98
C ASP A 10 -14.31 7.65 -4.23
N LYS A 11 -13.56 7.93 -3.17
CA LYS A 11 -12.21 8.51 -3.24
C LYS A 11 -11.11 7.52 -2.83
N MET A 12 -11.43 6.24 -2.79
CA MET A 12 -10.55 5.17 -2.35
C MET A 12 -10.44 4.09 -3.41
N THR A 13 -9.22 3.66 -3.67
CA THR A 13 -8.94 2.45 -4.45
C THR A 13 -8.29 1.44 -3.52
N PHE A 14 -8.78 0.21 -3.48
CA PHE A 14 -8.29 -0.81 -2.55
C PHE A 14 -8.24 -2.19 -3.20
N CYS A 15 -7.39 -3.06 -2.66
CA CYS A 15 -7.21 -4.42 -3.10
C CYS A 15 -8.30 -5.31 -2.49
N ARG A 16 -9.08 -5.98 -3.34
CA ARG A 16 -10.18 -6.88 -2.96
C ARG A 16 -9.72 -8.31 -2.71
N ASP A 17 -8.57 -8.70 -3.25
CA ASP A 17 -7.94 -10.02 -3.02
C ASP A 17 -6.42 -9.89 -2.94
N ILE A 18 -5.93 -9.77 -1.70
CA ILE A 18 -4.51 -9.59 -1.41
C ILE A 18 -3.73 -10.89 -1.62
N ASN A 19 -4.33 -12.03 -1.33
CA ASN A 19 -3.69 -13.34 -1.50
C ASN A 19 -3.50 -13.65 -2.99
N GLY A 20 -4.53 -13.38 -3.79
CA GLY A 20 -4.46 -13.46 -5.24
C GLY A 20 -3.41 -12.50 -5.82
N LEU A 21 -3.38 -11.25 -5.34
CA LEU A 21 -2.37 -10.27 -5.77
C LEU A 21 -0.94 -10.72 -5.42
N LEU A 22 -0.69 -11.18 -4.20
CA LEU A 22 0.63 -11.65 -3.77
C LEU A 22 1.07 -12.90 -4.56
N LYS A 23 0.13 -13.81 -4.83
CA LYS A 23 0.38 -15.00 -5.66
C LYS A 23 0.73 -14.63 -7.11
N GLU A 24 0.00 -13.71 -7.71
CA GLU A 24 0.28 -13.20 -9.06
C GLU A 24 1.64 -12.48 -9.13
N LEU A 25 2.03 -11.82 -8.04
CA LEU A 25 3.36 -11.20 -7.87
C LEU A 25 4.47 -12.22 -7.57
N GLY A 26 4.17 -13.52 -7.45
CA GLY A 26 5.15 -14.56 -7.12
C GLY A 26 5.74 -14.42 -5.71
N CYS A 27 4.99 -13.80 -4.79
CA CYS A 27 5.37 -13.61 -3.41
C CYS A 27 4.63 -14.63 -2.54
N ASP A 28 5.36 -15.60 -1.98
CA ASP A 28 4.79 -16.53 -1.01
C ASP A 28 4.18 -15.78 0.19
N HIS A 29 3.02 -16.25 0.63
CA HIS A 29 2.17 -15.60 1.62
C HIS A 29 2.29 -16.31 2.97
N ASP A 30 3.29 -15.92 3.77
CA ASP A 30 3.23 -16.09 5.22
C ASP A 30 2.87 -14.72 5.83
N PRO A 31 1.68 -14.55 6.44
CA PRO A 31 1.30 -13.29 7.09
C PRO A 31 2.32 -12.76 8.10
N ALA A 32 3.12 -13.64 8.71
CA ALA A 32 4.16 -13.25 9.66
C ALA A 32 5.35 -12.52 9.01
N ASP A 33 5.55 -12.70 7.70
CA ASP A 33 6.63 -12.06 6.94
C ASP A 33 6.24 -10.68 6.41
N TRP A 34 4.98 -10.27 6.56
CA TRP A 34 4.48 -9.00 6.05
C TRP A 34 3.97 -8.11 7.18
N ARG A 35 4.20 -6.81 7.01
CA ARG A 35 3.63 -5.77 7.86
C ARG A 35 2.87 -4.75 7.05
N LEU A 36 1.74 -4.33 7.60
CA LEU A 36 0.96 -3.25 7.02
C LEU A 36 1.61 -1.91 7.34
N PHE A 37 1.77 -1.07 6.32
CA PHE A 37 2.27 0.29 6.46
C PHE A 37 1.27 1.28 5.86
N ILE A 38 0.90 2.30 6.65
CA ILE A 38 0.02 3.38 6.22
C ILE A 38 0.83 4.68 6.17
N ASP A 39 0.96 5.26 4.98
CA ASP A 39 1.57 6.56 4.75
C ASP A 39 0.48 7.62 4.65
N SER A 40 0.55 8.60 5.55
CA SER A 40 -0.36 9.71 5.60
C SER A 40 0.25 10.95 4.95
N GLY A 41 -0.37 11.37 3.86
CA GLY A 41 -0.10 12.64 3.20
C GLY A 41 -1.12 13.71 3.58
N LYS A 42 -0.83 14.97 3.26
CA LYS A 42 -1.71 16.12 3.58
C LYS A 42 -3.15 15.98 3.06
N ASN A 43 -3.36 15.21 1.99
CA ASN A 43 -4.66 15.05 1.34
C ASN A 43 -4.79 13.65 0.70
N SER A 44 -4.10 12.66 1.24
CA SER A 44 -4.12 11.29 0.72
C SER A 44 -3.61 10.31 1.76
N LEU A 45 -4.17 9.11 1.81
CA LEU A 45 -3.65 7.98 2.59
C LEU A 45 -3.23 6.88 1.63
N LYS A 46 -2.11 6.22 1.91
CA LYS A 46 -1.62 5.07 1.14
C LYS A 46 -1.42 3.90 2.07
N VAL A 47 -1.92 2.74 1.70
CA VAL A 47 -1.66 1.49 2.40
C VAL A 47 -0.79 0.61 1.55
N VAL A 48 0.28 0.09 2.15
CA VAL A 48 1.31 -0.68 1.49
C VAL A 48 1.70 -1.84 2.39
N LEU A 49 1.84 -3.04 1.83
CA LEU A 49 2.49 -4.16 2.50
C LEU A 49 3.99 -4.07 2.32
N LEU A 50 4.72 -4.20 3.42
CA LEU A 50 6.17 -4.29 3.44
C LEU A 50 6.57 -5.68 3.92
N HIS A 51 7.51 -6.30 3.21
CA HIS A 51 8.10 -7.55 3.66
C HIS A 51 9.13 -7.26 4.77
N ASN A 52 9.14 -8.10 5.79
CA ASN A 52 10.11 -8.06 6.87
C ASN A 52 11.53 -8.21 6.29
N GLY A 53 12.48 -7.43 6.78
CA GLY A 53 13.83 -7.37 6.18
C GLY A 53 13.91 -6.70 4.80
N ASN A 54 12.79 -6.22 4.23
CA ASN A 54 12.70 -5.58 2.91
C ASN A 54 13.23 -6.46 1.75
N GLU A 55 13.14 -7.78 1.87
CA GLU A 55 13.65 -8.73 0.87
C GLU A 55 12.79 -8.76 -0.40
N LYS A 56 11.49 -8.49 -0.27
CA LYS A 56 10.52 -8.40 -1.36
C LYS A 56 10.08 -6.95 -1.59
N PRO A 57 9.63 -6.60 -2.82
CA PRO A 57 9.14 -5.25 -3.09
C PRO A 57 7.89 -4.94 -2.26
N SER A 58 7.70 -3.65 -1.98
CA SER A 58 6.50 -3.14 -1.33
C SER A 58 5.27 -3.30 -2.24
N VAL A 59 4.16 -3.79 -1.71
CA VAL A 59 2.93 -4.05 -2.48
C VAL A 59 1.85 -3.04 -2.10
N PRO A 60 1.39 -2.16 -3.01
CA PRO A 60 0.33 -1.22 -2.69
C PRO A 60 -1.00 -1.97 -2.51
N LEU A 61 -1.70 -1.70 -1.41
CA LEU A 61 -3.00 -2.28 -1.14
C LEU A 61 -4.14 -1.29 -1.31
N ALA A 62 -3.95 -0.05 -0.86
CA ALA A 62 -5.00 0.95 -0.98
C ALA A 62 -4.43 2.36 -1.13
N HIS A 63 -5.24 3.24 -1.72
CA HIS A 63 -4.97 4.65 -1.87
C HIS A 63 -6.26 5.43 -1.73
N ALA A 64 -6.36 6.27 -0.72
CA ALA A 64 -7.42 7.24 -0.57
C ALA A 64 -6.89 8.62 -0.94
N PHE A 65 -7.61 9.37 -1.77
CA PHE A 65 -7.25 10.73 -2.16
C PHE A 65 -8.31 11.73 -1.69
N GLY A 66 -7.93 12.96 -1.38
CA GLY A 66 -8.88 13.95 -0.86
C GLY A 66 -9.52 13.56 0.47
N MET A 67 -8.84 12.70 1.23
CA MET A 67 -9.21 12.26 2.57
C MET A 67 -8.06 12.60 3.52
N THR A 68 -8.41 13.03 4.73
CA THR A 68 -7.47 13.36 5.81
C THR A 68 -7.31 12.14 6.72
N GLU A 69 -6.18 12.05 7.41
CA GLU A 69 -5.99 11.09 8.50
C GLU A 69 -6.97 11.37 9.64
N THR A 70 -8.10 10.67 9.64
CA THR A 70 -9.03 10.60 10.76
C THR A 70 -9.22 9.14 11.15
N TYR A 71 -9.63 8.89 12.38
CA TYR A 71 -9.93 7.53 12.84
C TYR A 71 -10.96 6.85 11.94
N GLU A 72 -12.01 7.56 11.55
CA GLU A 72 -13.07 7.07 10.66
C GLU A 72 -12.51 6.69 9.29
N THR A 73 -11.68 7.54 8.70
CA THR A 73 -11.07 7.29 7.39
C THR A 73 -10.12 6.09 7.45
N MET A 74 -9.30 5.99 8.51
CA MET A 74 -8.42 4.84 8.71
C MET A 74 -9.22 3.55 8.90
N GLN A 75 -10.32 3.60 9.66
CA GLN A 75 -11.19 2.46 9.86
C GLN A 75 -11.81 2.00 8.54
N GLN A 76 -12.37 2.93 7.75
CA GLN A 76 -12.90 2.62 6.41
C GLN A 76 -11.85 1.98 5.50
N LEU A 77 -10.62 2.48 5.53
CA LEU A 77 -9.50 1.98 4.74
C LEU A 77 -9.08 0.56 5.15
N LEU A 78 -9.05 0.28 6.46
CA LEU A 78 -8.74 -1.06 7.00
C LEU A 78 -9.85 -2.07 6.75
N ASP A 79 -11.11 -1.63 6.85
CA ASP A 79 -12.28 -2.46 6.57
C ASP A 79 -12.34 -2.84 5.08
N ALA A 80 -12.03 -1.89 4.18
CA ALA A 80 -12.03 -2.12 2.74
C ALA A 80 -11.00 -3.17 2.31
N ILE A 81 -9.83 -3.22 2.94
CA ILE A 81 -8.80 -4.25 2.68
C ILE A 81 -9.01 -5.53 3.52
N LYS A 82 -10.10 -5.62 4.29
CA LYS A 82 -10.41 -6.74 5.18
C LYS A 82 -9.28 -7.09 6.14
N TYR A 83 -8.65 -6.08 6.73
CA TYR A 83 -7.44 -6.24 7.55
C TYR A 83 -7.59 -7.28 8.66
N ASN A 84 -8.74 -7.33 9.33
CA ASN A 84 -8.99 -8.29 10.42
C ASN A 84 -8.92 -9.76 9.99
N ASP A 85 -9.12 -10.07 8.71
CA ASP A 85 -9.07 -11.44 8.19
C ASP A 85 -7.63 -11.90 7.90
N MET A 86 -6.67 -10.99 7.90
CA MET A 86 -5.34 -11.22 7.32
C MET A 86 -4.30 -11.77 8.30
N ASN A 87 -4.57 -11.79 9.62
CA ASN A 87 -3.63 -12.22 10.66
C ASN A 87 -2.20 -11.63 10.49
N MET A 88 -2.08 -10.44 9.92
CA MET A 88 -0.82 -9.75 9.70
C MET A 88 -0.45 -8.90 10.92
N MET A 89 0.85 -8.71 11.15
CA MET A 89 1.34 -7.73 12.12
C MET A 89 1.09 -6.32 11.56
N GLY A 90 0.26 -5.54 12.26
CA GLY A 90 0.01 -4.14 11.93
C GLY A 90 1.03 -3.24 12.60
N ASP A 91 1.95 -2.66 11.81
CA ASP A 91 2.81 -1.57 12.29
C ASP A 91 2.11 -0.23 11.98
N PHE A 92 1.29 0.24 12.91
CA PHE A 92 0.78 1.62 12.86
C PHE A 92 1.91 2.60 13.17
N CYS A 93 2.71 2.99 12.17
CA CYS A 93 3.64 4.10 12.35
C CYS A 93 2.85 5.42 12.31
N TRP A 94 2.34 5.81 13.47
CA TRP A 94 1.93 7.18 13.73
C TRP A 94 3.10 8.12 13.41
N PHE A 95 2.77 9.25 12.82
CA PHE A 95 3.61 10.37 12.41
C PHE A 95 4.70 10.73 13.46
N LEU A 96 5.80 9.97 13.51
CA LEU A 96 7.02 10.39 14.18
C LEU A 96 7.63 11.46 13.28
N HIS A 97 7.79 12.64 13.88
CA HIS A 97 8.38 13.84 13.30
C HIS A 97 9.28 13.53 12.09
N ARG A 98 8.94 14.13 10.95
CA ARG A 98 9.82 14.23 9.80
C ARG A 98 11.03 15.08 10.20
N GLU A 99 11.99 14.46 10.88
CA GLU A 99 13.30 15.06 11.15
C GLU A 99 14.03 15.17 9.81
N THR A 100 14.32 16.42 9.46
CA THR A 100 15.02 16.83 8.25
C THR A 100 16.47 16.38 8.28
N ASP A 101 16.93 15.94 7.10
CA ASP A 101 18.31 15.85 6.63
C ASP A 101 19.27 14.94 7.40
N THR A 102 19.41 13.70 6.94
CA THR A 102 20.52 13.19 6.12
C THR A 102 20.52 11.67 6.23
N GLU A 103 20.40 10.96 5.11
CA GLU A 103 21.10 9.71 4.81
C GLU A 103 20.56 9.14 3.48
N GLN A 104 21.38 9.25 2.43
CA GLN A 104 21.08 8.68 1.11
C GLN A 104 21.29 7.16 1.12
N HIS A 105 20.27 6.39 1.51
CA HIS A 105 20.23 4.97 1.18
C HIS A 105 19.85 4.81 -0.29
N LYS A 106 20.87 4.67 -1.15
CA LYS A 106 20.74 4.36 -2.59
C LYS A 106 19.95 3.05 -2.77
N ARG A 107 18.66 3.17 -3.08
CA ARG A 107 17.82 2.08 -3.60
C ARG A 107 18.26 1.78 -5.03
N GLN A 108 18.87 0.62 -5.27
CA GLN A 108 19.03 0.10 -6.64
C GLN A 108 17.76 -0.65 -7.05
N ALA A 109 16.80 0.07 -7.63
CA ALA A 109 15.64 -0.54 -8.27
C ALA A 109 15.88 -0.64 -9.78
N LYS A 110 16.54 -1.71 -10.25
CA LYS A 110 16.69 -1.96 -11.69
C LYS A 110 15.45 -2.61 -12.35
N CYS A 111 14.46 -3.05 -11.57
CA CYS A 111 13.23 -3.66 -12.11
C CYS A 111 11.97 -2.76 -11.97
N LEU A 112 12.01 -1.73 -11.11
CA LEU A 112 10.87 -0.90 -10.72
C LEU A 112 10.71 0.37 -11.57
N LYS A 113 10.80 0.26 -12.90
CA LYS A 113 10.30 1.34 -13.76
C LYS A 113 8.91 1.05 -14.30
N ARG A 114 8.51 -0.22 -14.42
CA ARG A 114 7.27 -0.58 -15.13
C ARG A 114 6.01 -0.54 -14.26
N PHE A 115 6.11 -0.76 -12.96
CA PHE A 115 4.93 -0.91 -12.09
C PHE A 115 4.41 0.41 -11.50
N LEU A 116 5.31 1.27 -10.99
CA LEU A 116 4.94 2.61 -10.52
C LEU A 116 4.37 3.50 -11.64
N LEU A 117 4.83 3.31 -12.89
CA LEU A 117 4.27 4.00 -14.06
C LEU A 117 2.89 3.45 -14.44
N HIS A 118 2.58 2.19 -14.17
CA HIS A 118 1.25 1.64 -14.45
C HIS A 118 0.22 2.08 -13.41
N PHE A 119 0.58 2.14 -12.12
CA PHE A 119 -0.33 2.63 -11.09
C PHE A 119 -0.66 4.12 -11.26
N ASN A 120 0.34 4.95 -11.63
CA ASN A 120 0.09 6.35 -12.01
C ASN A 120 -0.53 6.50 -13.41
N GLY A 121 -0.34 5.53 -14.31
CA GLY A 121 -0.86 5.54 -15.68
C GLY A 121 -2.34 5.13 -15.79
N ILE A 122 -2.78 4.17 -14.99
CA ILE A 122 -4.20 3.83 -14.80
C ILE A 122 -4.94 5.05 -14.23
N PHE A 123 -4.31 5.80 -13.33
CA PHE A 123 -4.87 7.02 -12.73
C PHE A 123 -5.02 8.20 -13.72
N LEU A 124 -4.27 8.23 -14.82
CA LEU A 124 -4.33 9.30 -15.83
C LEU A 124 -5.25 9.00 -17.02
N GLN A 125 -5.72 7.75 -17.17
CA GLN A 125 -6.66 7.38 -18.24
C GLN A 125 -8.14 7.39 -17.81
N SER A 126 -8.41 7.67 -16.53
CA SER A 126 -9.76 7.77 -15.96
C SER A 126 -10.16 9.20 -15.58
N LEU A 127 -9.47 10.21 -16.12
CA LEU A 127 -9.84 11.64 -16.07
C LEU A 127 -10.38 12.11 -17.42
#